data_AF-A0A969VJR5-F1
#
_entry.id   AF-A0A969VJR5-F1
#
_cell.length_a   1.000
_cell.length_b   1.000
_cell.length_c   1.000
_cell.angle_alpha   90.00
_cell.angle_beta   90.00
_cell.angle_gamma   90.00
#
_symmetry.space_group_name_H-M   'P 1'
#
loop_
_entity.id
_entity.type
_entity.pdbx_description
1 polymer ?
#
loop_
_entity_poly.entity_id
_entity_poly.type
_entity_poly.pdbx_seq_one_letter_code
_entity_poly.pdbx_strand_id
1 'polypeptide(L)' 'MRALQADIAQWKRAGGAKGSLGLGLGGCAIGTGPAPDAVGSVLIRLVDGGPFLPLIIEGKLADLLGPEVLAAIEPCKGAE' A
#
# COMPACT_ATOMS: atom_id res chain seq x y z
N MET A 1 17.93 10.23 5.80
CA MET A 1 16.86 10.31 6.83
C MET A 1 16.69 11.70 7.46
N ARG A 2 17.75 12.40 7.90
CA ARG A 2 17.60 13.69 8.61
C ARG A 2 16.92 14.82 7.82
N ALA A 3 17.17 14.92 6.51
CA ALA A 3 16.53 15.94 5.66
C ALA A 3 15.00 15.77 5.60
N LEU A 4 14.51 14.57 5.30
CA LEU A 4 13.07 14.25 5.28
C LEU A 4 12.39 14.54 6.63
N GLN A 5 13.06 14.28 7.75
CA GLN A 5 12.54 14.59 9.08
C GLN A 5 12.39 16.10 9.30
N ALA A 6 13.32 16.90 8.79
CA ALA A 6 13.25 18.36 8.85
C ALA A 6 12.07 18.90 8.00
N ASP A 7 11.85 18.33 6.82
CA ASP A 7 10.74 18.70 5.94
C ASP A 7 9.38 18.39 6.59
N ILE A 8 9.23 17.19 7.17
CA ILE A 8 8.02 16.82 7.93
C ILE A 8 7.78 17.77 9.11
N ALA A 9 8.84 18.15 9.83
CA ALA A 9 8.73 19.12 10.93
C ALA A 9 8.34 20.52 10.44
N GLN A 10 8.75 20.91 9.23
CA GLN A 10 8.31 22.15 8.60
C GLN A 10 6.84 22.08 8.20
N TRP A 11 6.38 20.99 7.58
CA TRP A 11 4.97 20.81 7.21
C TRP A 11 4.03 20.95 8.41
N LYS A 12 4.42 20.38 9.56
CA LYS A 12 3.66 20.52 10.82
C LYS A 12 3.56 21.98 11.28
N ARG A 13 4.67 22.74 11.20
CA ARG A 13 4.71 24.16 11.59
C ARG A 13 3.91 25.05 10.63
N ALA A 14 3.87 24.72 9.36
CA ALA A 14 3.13 25.47 8.34
C ALA A 14 1.60 25.24 8.38
N GLY A 15 1.10 24.35 9.24
CA GLY A 15 -0.34 24.14 9.45
C GLY A 15 -1.08 23.34 8.37
N GLY A 16 -0.40 22.96 7.28
CA GLY A 16 -0.98 22.24 6.13
C GLY A 16 -0.81 20.71 6.13
N ALA A 17 -0.23 20.12 7.18
CA ALA A 17 0.12 18.69 7.20
C ALA A 17 -1.06 17.75 7.53
N LYS A 18 -2.26 18.01 7.00
CA LYS A 18 -3.44 17.15 7.20
C LYS A 18 -4.04 16.78 5.85
N GLY A 19 -4.20 15.48 5.64
CA GLY A 19 -4.84 14.90 4.47
C GLY A 19 -5.14 13.43 4.72
N SER A 20 -6.11 12.89 3.98
CA SER A 20 -6.39 11.46 3.95
C SER A 20 -5.98 10.90 2.58
N LEU A 21 -5.38 9.73 2.59
CA LEU A 21 -5.10 8.95 1.40
C LEU A 21 -5.83 7.63 1.54
N GLY A 22 -6.72 7.34 0.58
CA GLY A 22 -7.32 6.02 0.43
C GLY A 22 -6.60 5.25 -0.68
N LEU A 23 -6.27 3.99 -0.43
CA LEU A 23 -5.77 3.06 -1.44
C LEU A 23 -6.73 1.88 -1.51
N GLY A 24 -7.34 1.67 -2.67
CA GLY A 24 -8.06 0.44 -2.99
C GLY A 24 -7.14 -0.53 -3.70
N LEU A 25 -7.11 -1.78 -3.24
CA LEU A 25 -6.41 -2.87 -3.91
C LEU A 25 -7.46 -3.80 -4.51
N GLY A 26 -7.41 -3.96 -5.83
CA GLY A 26 -8.23 -4.91 -6.57
C GLY A 26 -7.33 -5.95 -7.23
N GLY A 27 -7.80 -7.18 -7.32
CA GLY A 27 -7.07 -8.26 -7.94
C GLY A 27 -7.98 -9.44 -8.27
N CYS A 28 -7.45 -10.36 -9.05
CA CYS A 28 -8.04 -11.65 -9.34
C CYS A 28 -6.99 -12.74 -9.11
N ALA A 29 -7.45 -13.96 -8.82
CA ALA A 29 -6.58 -15.10 -8.58
C ALA A 29 -6.07 -15.66 -9.91
N ILE A 30 -4.77 -15.95 -9.98
CA ILE A 30 -4.20 -16.81 -11.02
C ILE A 30 -3.98 -18.18 -10.36
N GLY A 31 -4.48 -19.26 -10.97
CA GLY A 31 -4.50 -20.58 -10.33
C GLY A 31 -5.29 -20.58 -9.02
N THR A 32 -4.73 -21.11 -7.94
CA THR A 32 -5.38 -21.20 -6.62
C THR A 32 -5.35 -19.89 -5.82
N GLY A 33 -4.87 -18.79 -6.40
CA GLY A 33 -4.81 -17.49 -5.73
C GLY A 33 -3.61 -17.32 -4.79
N PRO A 34 -3.46 -16.12 -4.18
CA PRO A 34 -2.27 -15.80 -3.40
C PRO A 34 -2.14 -16.72 -2.17
N ALA A 35 -0.90 -17.07 -1.85
CA ALA A 35 -0.59 -17.93 -0.71
C ALA A 35 -1.11 -17.31 0.61
N PRO A 36 -1.47 -18.12 1.62
CA PRO A 36 -1.98 -17.62 2.90
C PRO A 36 -1.04 -16.65 3.63
N ASP A 37 0.26 -16.74 3.36
CA ASP A 37 1.33 -15.91 3.90
C ASP A 37 1.84 -14.86 2.91
N ALA A 38 1.15 -14.66 1.78
CA ALA A 38 1.53 -13.67 0.79
C ALA A 38 1.59 -12.26 1.42
N VAL A 39 2.67 -11.53 1.11
CA VAL A 39 2.90 -10.17 1.58
C VAL A 39 2.89 -9.18 0.42
N GLY A 40 2.49 -7.95 0.72
CA GLY A 40 2.53 -6.82 -0.18
C GLY A 40 3.20 -5.61 0.48
N SER A 41 3.85 -4.78 -0.33
CA SER A 41 4.40 -3.49 0.12
C SER A 41 3.75 -2.36 -0.66
N VAL A 42 3.46 -1.26 0.03
CA VAL A 42 2.94 -0.04 -0.56
C VAL A 42 3.96 1.06 -0.35
N LEU A 43 4.39 1.67 -1.46
CA LEU A 43 5.32 2.78 -1.45
C LEU A 43 4.59 4.06 -1.84
N ILE A 44 4.93 5.17 -1.19
CA ILE A 44 4.39 6.49 -1.46
C ILE A 44 5.51 7.46 -1.82
N ARG A 45 5.27 8.31 -2.81
CA ARG A 45 6.14 9.44 -3.13
C ARG A 45 5.42 10.73 -2.73
N LEU A 46 6.09 11.55 -1.94
CA LEU A 46 5.50 12.78 -1.37
C LEU A 46 5.76 14.04 -2.21
N VAL A 47 6.74 13.99 -3.11
CA VAL A 47 7.13 15.10 -4.00
C VAL A 47 7.46 14.55 -5.38
N ASP A 48 7.19 15.31 -6.44
CA ASP A 48 7.55 14.89 -7.79
C ASP A 48 9.08 14.67 -7.92
N GLY A 49 9.46 13.63 -8.68
CA GLY A 49 10.86 13.20 -8.81
C GLY A 49 11.55 12.65 -7.54
N GLY A 50 10.89 12.68 -6.38
CA GLY A 50 11.45 12.18 -5.11
C GLY A 50 11.52 10.65 -5.00
N PRO A 51 12.17 10.12 -3.95
CA PRO A 51 12.22 8.69 -3.71
C PRO A 51 10.85 8.14 -3.29
N PHE A 52 10.61 6.87 -3.62
CA PHE A 52 9.53 6.10 -3.03
C PHE A 52 9.87 5.79 -1.56
N LEU A 53 8.95 6.14 -0.66
CA LEU A 53 9.05 5.91 0.77
C LEU A 53 8.09 4.79 1.18
N PRO A 54 8.44 3.96 2.18
CA PRO A 54 7.55 2.92 2.64
C PRO A 54 6.32 3.51 3.35
N LEU A 55 5.13 3.19 2.85
CA LEU A 55 3.87 3.37 3.58
C LEU A 55 3.50 2.08 4.31
N ILE A 56 3.67 0.93 3.64
CA ILE A 56 3.49 -0.42 4.17
C ILE A 56 4.68 -1.27 3.70
N ILE A 57 5.34 -1.98 4.61
CA ILE A 57 6.46 -2.88 4.31
C ILE A 57 6.04 -4.29 4.66
N GLU A 58 6.10 -5.20 3.67
CA GLU A 58 5.89 -6.64 3.84
C GLU A 58 4.63 -6.98 4.66
N GLY A 59 3.56 -6.21 4.45
CA GLY A 59 2.28 -6.42 5.14
C GLY A 59 1.58 -7.65 4.58
N LYS A 60 1.07 -8.51 5.46
CA LYS A 60 0.29 -9.67 5.03
C LYS A 60 -0.92 -9.21 4.22
N LEU A 61 -1.16 -9.84 3.08
CA LEU A 61 -2.25 -9.45 2.21
C LEU A 61 -3.62 -9.58 2.91
N ALA A 62 -3.76 -10.54 3.82
CA ALA A 62 -4.94 -10.72 4.68
C ALA A 62 -5.18 -9.54 5.63
N ASP A 63 -4.13 -8.90 6.13
CA ASP A 63 -4.24 -7.73 7.03
C ASP A 63 -4.57 -6.46 6.23
N LEU A 64 -4.17 -6.42 4.94
CA LEU A 64 -4.41 -5.29 4.05
C LEU A 64 -5.81 -5.29 3.43
N LEU A 65 -6.28 -6.46 3.00
CA LEU A 65 -7.58 -6.63 2.33
C LEU A 65 -8.70 -6.99 3.31
N GLY A 66 -8.33 -7.61 4.44
CA GLY A 66 -9.25 -8.38 5.27
C GLY A 66 -9.33 -9.84 4.80
N PRO A 67 -9.44 -10.82 5.71
CA PRO A 67 -9.44 -12.24 5.37
C PRO A 67 -10.62 -12.66 4.50
N GLU A 68 -11.78 -12.04 4.68
CA GLU A 68 -12.99 -12.31 3.89
C GLU A 68 -12.81 -11.88 2.43
N VAL A 69 -12.25 -10.68 2.20
CA VAL A 69 -11.99 -10.15 0.87
C VAL A 69 -10.92 -10.99 0.18
N LEU A 70 -9.86 -11.37 0.88
CA LEU A 70 -8.81 -12.23 0.35
C LEU A 70 -9.35 -13.60 -0.09
N ALA A 71 -10.22 -14.21 0.72
CA ALA A 71 -10.84 -15.50 0.39
C ALA A 71 -11.86 -15.40 -0.77
N ALA A 72 -12.44 -14.22 -0.97
CA ALA A 72 -13.43 -13.96 -2.03
C ALA A 72 -12.81 -13.53 -3.38
N ILE A 73 -11.48 -13.49 -3.50
CA ILE A 73 -10.83 -13.10 -4.77
C ILE A 73 -11.16 -14.13 -5.86
N GLU A 74 -11.90 -13.70 -6.88
CA GLU A 74 -12.28 -14.53 -8.01
C GLU A 74 -11.11 -14.77 -8.98
N PRO A 75 -11.09 -15.89 -9.73
CA PRO A 75 -10.11 -16.12 -10.78
C PRO A 75 -10.12 -15.06 -11.87
N CYS A 76 -8.95 -14.77 -12.45
CA CYS A 76 -8.83 -13.86 -13.58
C CYS A 76 -9.55 -14.42 -14.83
N LYS A 77 -10.40 -13.60 -15.46
CA LYS A 77 -11.05 -13.98 -16.73
C LYS A 77 -9.99 -14.10 -17.83
N GLY A 78 -9.86 -15.28 -18.42
CA GLY A 78 -8.89 -15.58 -19.49
C GLY A 78 -7.52 -16.07 -19.00
N ALA A 79 -7.40 -16.47 -17.73
CA ALA A 79 -6.23 -17.22 -17.25
C ALA A 79 -6.41 -18.73 -17.52
N GLU A 80 -6.42 -19.09 -18.81
CA GLU A 80 -6.16 -20.44 -19.31
C GLU A 80 -4.95 -20.40 -20.26
#